data_AF-A0A6B2EJX8-F1
#
_entry.id   AF-A0A6B2EJX8-F1
#
_cell.length_a   1.000
_cell.length_b   1.000
_cell.length_c   1.000
_cell.angle_alpha   90.00
_cell.angle_beta   90.00
_cell.angle_gamma   90.00
#
_symmetry.space_group_name_H-M   'P 1'
#
loop_
_entity.id
_entity.type
_entity.pdbx_description
1 polymer ?
#
loop_
_entity_poly.entity_id
_entity_poly.type
_entity_poly.pdbx_seq_one_letter_code
_entity_poly.pdbx_strand_id
1 'polypeptide(L)'
;MASVKDTASFFANGNSKQFEYVLKLYPQVLKVKAEKRHKRPDELIKLDDWYQNELPKRIKQRGKDAHMVHEELVQTMKWKQTRGKYYPQLSYLVKVNTPRAVMQETRKAFRKLPNIEQAITALSNLKGVGTTMASALLAAAAPESAPFMADECLMAIPEIEGIDYTTKEYLNFVTHIQATVRRLNAEHDASANWSPHRVELALWTHYVASELQPDLLQGVPGEVGSKNHVANGIATLEPSDDSNLEPAASNGTTRGLDSLDESTRSEDSLEKPITPILTNDETNGSDSQSSIKRFADCDSSEEQTESSEPGRKRSKNSEDE
;
A
#
# COMPACT_ATOMS: atom_id res chain seq x y z
N MET A 1 12.19 5.53 21.02
CA MET A 1 11.90 5.64 19.57
C MET A 1 12.57 4.49 18.85
N ALA A 2 11.88 3.37 18.69
CA ALA A 2 12.45 2.14 18.13
C ALA A 2 11.71 1.62 16.88
N SER A 3 10.72 2.33 16.33
CA SER A 3 9.84 1.77 15.30
C SER A 3 10.42 1.79 13.87
N VAL A 4 10.74 2.98 13.33
CA VAL A 4 11.13 3.13 11.91
C VAL A 4 12.52 2.56 11.61
N LYS A 5 13.54 2.94 12.40
CA LYS A 5 14.93 2.51 12.17
C LYS A 5 15.14 1.00 12.32
N ASP A 6 14.38 0.38 13.20
CA ASP A 6 14.40 -1.06 13.45
C ASP A 6 13.76 -1.83 12.29
N THR A 7 12.57 -1.38 11.87
CA THR A 7 11.87 -1.94 10.70
C THR A 7 12.69 -1.78 9.41
N ALA A 8 13.40 -0.67 9.25
CA ALA A 8 14.35 -0.46 8.17
C ALA A 8 15.54 -1.45 8.20
N SER A 9 16.09 -1.73 9.38
CA SER A 9 17.12 -2.76 9.56
C SER A 9 16.60 -4.16 9.23
N PHE A 10 15.39 -4.50 9.69
CA PHE A 10 14.69 -5.74 9.35
C PHE A 10 14.46 -5.88 7.85
N PHE A 11 14.03 -4.81 7.15
CA PHE A 11 13.81 -4.84 5.70
C PHE A 11 15.11 -5.13 4.92
N ALA A 12 16.18 -4.43 5.26
CA ALA A 12 17.48 -4.57 4.60
C ALA A 12 18.11 -5.96 4.88
N ASN A 13 18.14 -6.38 6.15
CA ASN A 13 18.99 -7.48 6.61
C ASN A 13 18.24 -8.77 7.00
N GLY A 14 16.92 -8.71 7.21
CA GLY A 14 16.14 -9.84 7.72
C GLY A 14 16.07 -11.00 6.73
N ASN A 15 16.36 -12.22 7.21
CA ASN A 15 16.34 -13.46 6.40
C ASN A 15 14.93 -14.06 6.27
N SER A 16 14.77 -15.09 5.43
CA SER A 16 13.49 -15.77 5.18
C SER A 16 12.82 -16.29 6.46
N LYS A 17 13.58 -16.79 7.42
CA LYS A 17 13.02 -17.32 8.69
C LYS A 17 12.51 -16.19 9.59
N GLN A 18 13.19 -15.05 9.61
CA GLN A 18 12.75 -13.85 10.33
C GLN A 18 11.50 -13.26 9.69
N PHE A 19 11.48 -13.10 8.36
CA PHE A 19 10.30 -12.68 7.61
C PHE A 19 9.11 -13.64 7.81
N GLU A 20 9.33 -14.95 7.83
CA GLU A 20 8.27 -15.95 8.06
C GLU A 20 7.71 -15.87 9.49
N TYR A 21 8.58 -15.68 10.49
CA TYR A 21 8.17 -15.48 11.89
C TYR A 21 7.29 -14.23 12.02
N VAL A 22 7.77 -13.09 11.50
CA VAL A 22 7.04 -11.82 11.54
C VAL A 22 5.70 -11.91 10.81
N LEU A 23 5.65 -12.52 9.63
CA LEU A 23 4.39 -12.69 8.88
C LEU A 23 3.35 -13.52 9.66
N LYS A 24 3.77 -14.51 10.46
CA LYS A 24 2.86 -15.29 11.32
C LYS A 24 2.23 -14.46 12.44
N LEU A 25 2.85 -13.35 12.85
CA LEU A 25 2.29 -12.44 13.85
C LEU A 25 1.17 -11.53 13.29
N TYR A 26 0.98 -11.47 11.97
CA TYR A 26 0.04 -10.54 11.32
C TYR A 26 -1.37 -10.51 11.96
N PRO A 27 -2.05 -11.65 12.24
CA PRO A 27 -3.38 -11.61 12.85
C PRO A 27 -3.39 -11.02 14.26
N GLN A 28 -2.33 -11.26 15.04
CA GLN A 28 -2.18 -10.73 16.40
C GLN A 28 -1.86 -9.22 16.36
N VAL A 29 -0.95 -8.79 15.50
CA VAL A 29 -0.57 -7.39 15.34
C VAL A 29 -1.73 -6.56 14.77
N LEU A 30 -2.49 -7.09 13.82
CA LEU A 30 -3.72 -6.48 13.33
C LEU A 30 -4.74 -6.32 14.46
N LYS A 31 -4.94 -7.34 15.31
CA LYS A 31 -5.83 -7.25 16.48
C LYS A 31 -5.37 -6.17 17.46
N VAL A 32 -4.08 -6.10 17.77
CA VAL A 32 -3.49 -5.05 18.62
C VAL A 32 -3.71 -3.65 18.02
N LYS A 33 -3.53 -3.49 16.71
CA LYS A 33 -3.85 -2.22 16.01
C LYS A 33 -5.35 -1.90 16.11
N ALA A 34 -6.21 -2.88 15.86
CA ALA A 34 -7.66 -2.75 15.94
C ALA A 34 -8.12 -2.25 17.32
N GLU A 35 -7.65 -2.90 18.38
CA GLU A 35 -7.97 -2.57 19.77
C GLU A 35 -7.41 -1.20 20.23
N LYS A 36 -6.17 -0.85 19.82
CA LYS A 36 -5.51 0.39 20.25
C LYS A 36 -5.89 1.64 19.44
N ARG A 37 -6.32 1.48 18.18
CA ARG A 37 -6.52 2.60 17.24
C ARG A 37 -7.96 2.77 16.72
N HIS A 38 -8.88 1.81 16.94
CA HIS A 38 -10.22 1.84 16.35
C HIS A 38 -11.35 1.64 17.37
N LYS A 39 -12.45 2.40 17.21
CA LYS A 39 -13.66 2.30 18.05
C LYS A 39 -14.44 0.99 17.86
N ARG A 40 -14.16 0.23 16.79
CA ARG A 40 -14.83 -1.03 16.43
C ARG A 40 -13.79 -2.05 15.96
N PRO A 41 -13.03 -2.69 16.87
CA PRO A 41 -11.94 -3.60 16.50
C PRO A 41 -12.41 -4.75 15.59
N ASP A 42 -13.54 -5.37 15.91
CA ASP A 42 -14.15 -6.46 15.13
C ASP A 42 -14.46 -6.09 13.68
N GLU A 43 -14.73 -4.82 13.39
CA GLU A 43 -15.04 -4.37 12.04
C GLU A 43 -13.78 -4.35 11.16
N LEU A 44 -12.64 -3.92 11.71
CA LEU A 44 -11.35 -4.00 11.02
C LEU A 44 -10.96 -5.47 10.80
N ILE A 45 -11.03 -6.30 11.84
CA ILE A 45 -10.63 -7.72 11.77
C ILE A 45 -11.44 -8.47 10.71
N LYS A 46 -12.77 -8.28 10.65
CA LYS A 46 -13.64 -8.91 9.64
C LYS A 46 -13.39 -8.39 8.22
N LEU A 47 -13.12 -7.09 8.07
CA LEU A 47 -12.79 -6.51 6.77
C LEU A 47 -11.45 -7.00 6.23
N ASP A 48 -10.47 -7.19 7.13
CA ASP A 48 -9.14 -7.65 6.77
C ASP A 48 -9.12 -9.14 6.42
N ASP A 49 -9.77 -9.99 7.22
CA ASP A 49 -9.93 -11.42 6.88
C ASP A 49 -10.60 -11.60 5.51
N TRP A 50 -11.67 -10.85 5.23
CA TRP A 50 -12.27 -10.83 3.90
C TRP A 50 -11.28 -10.38 2.80
N TYR A 51 -10.51 -9.32 3.03
CA TYR A 51 -9.58 -8.78 2.03
C TYR A 51 -8.39 -9.72 1.77
N GLN A 52 -7.81 -10.35 2.80
CA GLN A 52 -6.67 -11.25 2.66
C GLN A 52 -7.07 -12.66 2.23
N ASN A 53 -8.18 -13.20 2.77
CA ASN A 53 -8.52 -14.61 2.66
C ASN A 53 -9.73 -14.91 1.76
N GLU A 54 -10.65 -13.98 1.51
CA GLU A 54 -11.80 -14.22 0.62
C GLU A 54 -11.64 -13.59 -0.75
N LEU A 55 -11.36 -12.28 -0.82
CA LEU A 55 -11.36 -11.51 -2.06
C LEU A 55 -10.40 -12.09 -3.12
N PRO A 56 -9.14 -12.48 -2.80
CA PRO A 56 -8.24 -13.10 -3.78
C PRO A 56 -8.78 -14.43 -4.32
N LYS A 57 -9.47 -15.21 -3.48
CA LYS A 57 -10.11 -16.47 -3.90
C LYS A 57 -11.27 -16.18 -4.87
N ARG A 58 -12.12 -15.20 -4.58
CA ARG A 58 -13.23 -14.77 -5.44
C ARG A 58 -12.74 -14.26 -6.80
N ILE A 59 -11.69 -13.44 -6.83
CA ILE A 59 -11.08 -12.96 -8.09
C ILE A 59 -10.48 -14.14 -8.87
N LYS A 60 -9.72 -15.02 -8.22
CA LYS A 60 -9.09 -16.19 -8.85
C LYS A 60 -10.10 -17.19 -9.41
N GLN A 61 -11.25 -17.39 -8.75
CA GLN A 61 -12.34 -18.24 -9.23
C GLN A 61 -12.94 -17.77 -10.57
N ARG A 62 -12.82 -16.48 -10.93
CA ARG A 62 -13.25 -15.94 -12.23
C ARG A 62 -12.28 -16.28 -13.39
N GLY A 63 -11.11 -16.85 -13.08
CA GLY A 63 -10.16 -17.38 -14.08
C GLY A 63 -9.72 -16.37 -15.13
N LYS A 64 -9.87 -16.70 -16.42
CA LYS A 64 -9.53 -15.81 -17.56
C LYS A 64 -10.35 -14.50 -17.61
N ASP A 65 -11.44 -14.45 -16.83
CA ASP A 65 -12.26 -13.26 -16.69
C ASP A 65 -12.15 -12.63 -15.29
N ALA A 66 -10.98 -12.71 -14.65
CA ALA A 66 -10.68 -11.99 -13.41
C ALA A 66 -11.08 -10.51 -13.50
N HIS A 67 -11.90 -10.06 -12.55
CA HIS A 67 -12.39 -8.69 -12.38
C HIS A 67 -12.87 -8.48 -10.94
N MET A 68 -13.17 -7.25 -10.55
CA MET A 68 -13.92 -6.89 -9.33
C MET A 68 -15.39 -6.64 -9.66
N VAL A 69 -16.30 -6.94 -8.74
CA VAL A 69 -17.66 -6.36 -8.78
C VAL A 69 -17.76 -5.07 -7.92
N HIS A 70 -18.86 -4.33 -8.02
CA HIS A 70 -19.02 -3.01 -7.38
C HIS A 70 -18.93 -3.10 -5.86
N GLU A 71 -19.61 -4.09 -5.28
CA GLU A 71 -19.68 -4.34 -3.85
C GLU A 71 -18.29 -4.66 -3.29
N GLU A 72 -17.48 -5.44 -4.02
CA GLU A 72 -16.09 -5.73 -3.67
C GLU A 72 -15.23 -4.46 -3.73
N LEU A 73 -15.38 -3.59 -4.74
CA LEU A 73 -14.65 -2.31 -4.78
C LEU A 73 -15.00 -1.41 -3.57
N VAL A 74 -16.29 -1.29 -3.25
CA VAL A 74 -16.77 -0.51 -2.10
C VAL A 74 -16.28 -1.10 -0.78
N GLN A 75 -16.28 -2.43 -0.64
CA GLN A 75 -15.79 -3.12 0.55
C GLN A 75 -14.26 -3.01 0.69
N THR A 76 -13.48 -3.09 -0.39
CA THR A 76 -12.03 -2.84 -0.37
C THR A 76 -11.71 -1.39 0.03
N MET A 77 -12.48 -0.40 -0.45
CA MET A 77 -12.30 0.99 -0.03
C MET A 77 -12.61 1.16 1.46
N LYS A 78 -13.66 0.49 1.96
CA LYS A 78 -13.99 0.47 3.39
C LYS A 78 -12.86 -0.18 4.21
N TRP A 79 -12.34 -1.34 3.79
CA TRP A 79 -11.20 -1.99 4.42
C TRP A 79 -9.98 -1.04 4.48
N LYS A 80 -9.57 -0.47 3.34
CA LYS A 80 -8.38 0.40 3.24
C LYS A 80 -8.47 1.61 4.18
N GLN A 81 -9.61 2.30 4.21
CA GLN A 81 -9.83 3.44 5.10
C GLN A 81 -10.03 3.05 6.57
N THR A 82 -10.38 1.80 6.86
CA THR A 82 -10.47 1.29 8.24
C THR A 82 -9.10 0.82 8.75
N ARG A 83 -8.24 0.25 7.90
CA ARG A 83 -6.86 -0.20 8.25
C ARG A 83 -5.86 0.94 8.34
N GLY A 84 -6.08 2.02 7.57
CA GLY A 84 -5.23 3.20 7.49
C GLY A 84 -5.99 4.50 7.73
N LYS A 85 -5.68 5.54 6.96
CA LYS A 85 -6.25 6.89 7.12
C LYS A 85 -7.62 7.03 6.45
N TYR A 86 -8.59 7.56 7.20
CA TYR A 86 -9.98 7.76 6.74
C TYR A 86 -10.13 9.06 5.94
N TYR A 87 -10.78 8.98 4.77
CA TYR A 87 -11.02 10.09 3.85
C TYR A 87 -12.45 9.99 3.28
N PRO A 88 -13.46 10.59 3.93
CA PRO A 88 -14.87 10.31 3.65
C PRO A 88 -15.31 10.54 2.20
N GLN A 89 -14.68 11.50 1.51
CA GLN A 89 -14.94 11.77 0.09
C GLN A 89 -14.63 10.56 -0.82
N LEU A 90 -13.58 9.78 -0.53
CA LEU A 90 -13.24 8.59 -1.32
C LEU A 90 -14.34 7.51 -1.24
N SER A 91 -14.98 7.37 -0.07
CA SER A 91 -16.11 6.45 0.15
C SER A 91 -17.36 6.83 -0.65
N TYR A 92 -17.53 8.12 -0.97
CA TYR A 92 -18.58 8.60 -1.87
C TYR A 92 -18.18 8.36 -3.34
N LEU A 93 -16.95 8.71 -3.72
CA LEU A 93 -16.44 8.58 -5.08
C LEU A 93 -16.44 7.13 -5.60
N VAL A 94 -16.11 6.13 -4.77
CA VAL A 94 -16.15 4.73 -5.23
C VAL A 94 -17.59 4.25 -5.52
N LYS A 95 -18.58 4.73 -4.75
CA LYS A 95 -19.98 4.30 -4.89
C LYS A 95 -20.63 4.81 -6.17
N VAL A 96 -20.22 5.97 -6.70
CA VAL A 96 -20.77 6.54 -7.94
C VAL A 96 -20.23 5.89 -9.22
N ASN A 97 -19.33 4.91 -9.13
CA ASN A 97 -19.00 4.06 -10.29
C ASN A 97 -20.16 3.12 -10.60
N THR A 98 -20.39 2.81 -11.88
CA THR A 98 -21.37 1.79 -12.27
C THR A 98 -20.77 0.39 -12.16
N PRO A 99 -21.54 -0.66 -11.86
CA PRO A 99 -21.03 -2.04 -11.84
C PRO A 99 -20.34 -2.45 -13.15
N ARG A 100 -20.87 -2.01 -14.29
CA ARG A 100 -20.26 -2.23 -15.61
C ARG A 100 -18.86 -1.62 -15.71
N ALA A 101 -18.69 -0.37 -15.26
CA ALA A 101 -17.39 0.31 -15.29
C ALA A 101 -16.36 -0.40 -14.39
N VAL A 102 -16.75 -0.78 -13.17
CA VAL A 102 -15.89 -1.51 -12.23
C VAL A 102 -15.39 -2.82 -12.85
N MET A 103 -16.30 -3.63 -13.42
CA MET A 103 -15.94 -4.86 -14.10
C MET A 103 -15.05 -4.63 -15.35
N GLN A 104 -15.29 -3.57 -16.13
CA GLN A 104 -14.53 -3.29 -17.35
C GLN A 104 -13.10 -2.85 -17.04
N GLU A 105 -12.89 -1.86 -16.18
CA GLU A 105 -11.56 -1.31 -15.91
C GLU A 105 -10.71 -2.24 -15.05
N THR A 106 -11.29 -2.98 -14.10
CA THR A 106 -10.51 -3.97 -13.32
C THR A 106 -10.09 -5.17 -14.15
N ARG A 107 -10.98 -5.70 -15.01
CA ARG A 107 -10.65 -6.74 -16.00
C ARG A 107 -9.53 -6.30 -16.95
N LYS A 108 -9.60 -5.06 -17.43
CA LYS A 108 -8.57 -4.43 -18.29
C LYS A 108 -7.25 -4.32 -17.55
N ALA A 109 -7.25 -3.85 -16.29
CA ALA A 109 -6.07 -3.72 -15.46
C ALA A 109 -5.40 -5.07 -15.16
N PHE A 110 -6.17 -6.08 -14.76
CA PHE A 110 -5.61 -7.41 -14.40
C PHE A 110 -4.96 -8.09 -15.62
N ARG A 111 -5.46 -7.83 -16.83
CA ARG A 111 -4.84 -8.28 -18.10
C ARG A 111 -3.56 -7.54 -18.49
N LYS A 112 -3.20 -6.45 -17.80
CA LYS A 112 -1.92 -5.75 -18.02
C LYS A 112 -0.77 -6.34 -17.22
N LEU A 113 -1.05 -7.10 -16.16
CA LEU A 113 -0.03 -7.72 -15.32
C LEU A 113 0.86 -8.69 -16.14
N PRO A 114 2.18 -8.72 -15.89
CA PRO A 114 2.90 -8.07 -14.79
C PRO A 114 3.25 -6.58 -15.02
N ASN A 115 2.79 -5.92 -16.10
CA ASN A 115 2.98 -4.48 -16.26
C ASN A 115 2.03 -3.71 -15.32
N ILE A 116 2.57 -3.36 -14.16
CA ILE A 116 1.88 -2.67 -13.06
C ILE A 116 1.48 -1.23 -13.42
N GLU A 117 2.33 -0.51 -14.17
CA GLU A 117 2.06 0.88 -14.58
C GLU A 117 0.78 0.97 -15.42
N GLN A 118 0.68 0.16 -16.48
CA GLN A 118 -0.53 0.09 -17.32
C GLN A 118 -1.75 -0.43 -16.55
N ALA A 119 -1.54 -1.29 -15.53
CA ALA A 119 -2.62 -1.76 -14.68
C ALA A 119 -3.17 -0.62 -13.80
N ILE A 120 -2.31 0.21 -13.21
CA ILE A 120 -2.71 1.43 -12.49
C ILE A 120 -3.41 2.41 -13.42
N THR A 121 -2.86 2.69 -14.61
CA THR A 121 -3.49 3.61 -15.58
C THR A 121 -4.92 3.18 -15.95
N ALA A 122 -5.20 1.87 -16.01
CA ALA A 122 -6.56 1.36 -16.19
C ALA A 122 -7.45 1.57 -14.95
N LEU A 123 -6.93 1.27 -13.75
CA LEU A 123 -7.68 1.43 -12.49
C LEU A 123 -8.01 2.89 -12.16
N SER A 124 -7.14 3.83 -12.52
CA SER A 124 -7.33 5.28 -12.33
C SER A 124 -8.51 5.88 -13.11
N ASN A 125 -9.12 5.13 -14.04
CA ASN A 125 -10.37 5.53 -14.70
C ASN A 125 -11.60 5.40 -13.77
N LEU A 126 -11.49 4.72 -12.64
CA LEU A 126 -12.55 4.57 -11.65
C LEU A 126 -12.52 5.71 -10.63
N LYS A 127 -13.68 6.33 -10.37
CA LYS A 127 -13.80 7.42 -9.39
C LYS A 127 -13.41 6.92 -8.00
N GLY A 128 -12.55 7.68 -7.32
CA GLY A 128 -12.04 7.33 -5.98
C GLY A 128 -10.92 6.29 -5.97
N VAL A 129 -10.43 5.85 -7.14
CA VAL A 129 -9.31 4.91 -7.26
C VAL A 129 -8.06 5.65 -7.74
N GLY A 130 -7.24 6.13 -6.79
CA GLY A 130 -5.87 6.60 -7.07
C GLY A 130 -4.83 5.49 -6.81
N THR A 131 -3.54 5.80 -6.98
CA THR A 131 -2.40 4.85 -6.86
C THR A 131 -2.50 3.89 -5.67
N THR A 132 -2.71 4.40 -4.46
CA THR A 132 -2.79 3.55 -3.25
C THR A 132 -4.01 2.64 -3.25
N MET A 133 -5.13 3.05 -3.84
CA MET A 133 -6.31 2.18 -3.97
C MET A 133 -6.11 1.16 -5.11
N ALA A 134 -5.47 1.57 -6.21
CA ALA A 134 -5.11 0.68 -7.30
C ALA A 134 -4.16 -0.44 -6.83
N SER A 135 -3.12 -0.11 -6.04
CA SER A 135 -2.20 -1.10 -5.47
C SER A 135 -2.91 -2.15 -4.60
N ALA A 136 -3.94 -1.78 -3.83
CA ALA A 136 -4.75 -2.73 -3.06
C ALA A 136 -5.53 -3.69 -3.98
N LEU A 137 -6.15 -3.17 -5.04
CA LEU A 137 -6.87 -3.98 -6.02
C LEU A 137 -5.93 -4.95 -6.77
N LEU A 138 -4.70 -4.51 -7.07
CA LEU A 138 -3.69 -5.36 -7.70
C LEU A 138 -3.12 -6.40 -6.74
N ALA A 139 -2.86 -6.05 -5.48
CA ALA A 139 -2.39 -6.99 -4.46
C ALA A 139 -3.41 -8.10 -4.17
N ALA A 140 -4.70 -7.77 -4.12
CA ALA A 140 -5.77 -8.77 -3.98
C ALA A 140 -5.92 -9.66 -5.23
N ALA A 141 -5.73 -9.11 -6.43
CA ALA A 141 -5.90 -9.86 -7.69
C ALA A 141 -4.68 -10.71 -8.08
N ALA A 142 -3.48 -10.24 -7.75
CA ALA A 142 -2.20 -10.83 -8.14
C ALA A 142 -1.12 -10.57 -7.06
N PRO A 143 -1.23 -11.20 -5.88
CA PRO A 143 -0.27 -11.03 -4.78
C PRO A 143 1.17 -11.45 -5.14
N GLU A 144 1.31 -12.31 -6.15
CA GLU A 144 2.57 -12.74 -6.76
C GLU A 144 3.26 -11.66 -7.62
N SER A 145 2.57 -10.56 -7.94
CA SER A 145 3.10 -9.49 -8.80
C SER A 145 3.09 -8.11 -8.12
N ALA A 146 2.05 -7.80 -7.36
CA ALA A 146 1.84 -6.46 -6.79
C ALA A 146 1.79 -6.48 -5.25
N PRO A 147 2.64 -5.68 -4.56
CA PRO A 147 2.48 -5.37 -3.15
C PRO A 147 1.46 -4.25 -2.94
N PHE A 148 0.87 -4.17 -1.74
CA PHE A 148 0.03 -3.03 -1.35
C PHE A 148 0.88 -1.81 -0.93
N MET A 149 0.52 -0.61 -1.40
CA MET A 149 1.21 0.63 -1.01
C MET A 149 0.67 1.14 0.34
N ALA A 150 1.20 0.59 1.43
CA ALA A 150 0.92 1.04 2.79
C ALA A 150 1.95 2.08 3.27
N ASP A 151 1.48 3.13 3.95
CA ASP A 151 2.31 4.20 4.52
C ASP A 151 3.42 3.63 5.43
N GLU A 152 3.09 2.63 6.24
CA GLU A 152 4.03 1.93 7.14
C GLU A 152 5.17 1.21 6.37
N CYS A 153 4.89 0.71 5.17
CA CYS A 153 5.87 0.02 4.33
C CYS A 153 6.78 0.99 3.58
N LEU A 154 6.26 2.15 3.18
CA LEU A 154 7.06 3.23 2.56
C LEU A 154 8.05 3.81 3.59
N MET A 155 7.58 4.13 4.80
CA MET A 155 8.42 4.64 5.88
C MET A 155 9.52 3.66 6.32
N ALA A 156 9.37 2.36 6.03
CA ALA A 156 10.33 1.33 6.39
C ALA A 156 11.44 1.09 5.37
N ILE A 157 11.41 1.73 4.20
CA ILE A 157 12.43 1.58 3.15
C ILE A 157 13.40 2.77 3.24
N PRO A 158 14.69 2.56 3.60
CA PRO A 158 15.66 3.64 3.81
C PRO A 158 15.79 4.62 2.63
N GLU A 159 15.62 4.12 1.41
CA GLU A 159 15.80 4.88 0.17
C GLU A 159 14.56 5.68 -0.27
N ILE A 160 13.43 5.55 0.45
CA ILE A 160 12.21 6.30 0.17
C ILE A 160 12.11 7.47 1.17
N GLU A 161 12.43 8.67 0.69
CA GLU A 161 12.35 9.89 1.49
C GLU A 161 10.91 10.46 1.50
N GLY A 162 10.24 10.32 2.63
CA GLY A 162 8.88 10.82 2.83
C GLY A 162 7.81 9.90 2.26
N ILE A 163 6.61 10.44 2.02
CA ILE A 163 5.46 9.68 1.49
C ILE A 163 4.79 10.49 0.39
N ASP A 164 5.03 10.09 -0.85
CA ASP A 164 4.26 10.51 -2.02
C ASP A 164 3.40 9.35 -2.54
N TYR A 165 2.25 9.68 -3.12
CA TYR A 165 1.24 8.74 -3.57
C TYR A 165 1.15 8.67 -5.11
N THR A 166 2.20 9.07 -5.83
CA THR A 166 2.27 8.99 -7.29
C THR A 166 2.58 7.58 -7.80
N THR A 167 2.22 7.32 -9.05
CA THR A 167 2.58 6.06 -9.74
C THR A 167 4.08 5.83 -9.76
N LYS A 168 4.89 6.90 -9.90
CA LYS A 168 6.35 6.81 -9.87
C LYS A 168 6.85 6.24 -8.55
N GLU A 169 6.36 6.77 -7.43
CA GLU A 169 6.79 6.30 -6.10
C GLU A 169 6.31 4.87 -5.84
N TYR A 170 5.13 4.49 -6.32
CA TYR A 170 4.70 3.10 -6.23
C TYR A 170 5.57 2.14 -7.05
N LEU A 171 6.02 2.52 -8.25
CA LEU A 171 6.94 1.69 -9.05
C LEU A 171 8.33 1.58 -8.41
N ASN A 172 8.77 2.65 -7.72
CA ASN A 172 9.97 2.62 -6.89
C ASN A 172 9.80 1.60 -5.74
N PHE A 173 8.75 1.74 -4.94
CA PHE A 173 8.36 0.80 -3.87
C PHE A 173 8.30 -0.66 -4.35
N VAL A 174 7.65 -0.92 -5.49
CA VAL A 174 7.58 -2.26 -6.11
C VAL A 174 8.98 -2.81 -6.39
N THR A 175 9.92 -1.98 -6.85
CA THR A 175 11.30 -2.38 -7.16
C THR A 175 12.05 -2.83 -5.90
N HIS A 176 11.94 -2.07 -4.80
CA HIS A 176 12.52 -2.45 -3.50
C HIS A 176 11.92 -3.77 -2.98
N ILE A 177 10.58 -3.90 -2.99
CA ILE A 177 9.92 -5.15 -2.58
C ILE A 177 10.36 -6.34 -3.45
N GLN A 178 10.48 -6.17 -4.77
CA GLN A 178 10.96 -7.23 -5.68
C GLN A 178 12.44 -7.58 -5.49
N ALA A 179 13.28 -6.64 -5.04
CA ALA A 179 14.65 -6.94 -4.63
C ALA A 179 14.65 -7.84 -3.38
N THR A 180 13.84 -7.51 -2.37
CA THR A 180 13.69 -8.32 -1.15
C THR A 180 13.08 -9.70 -1.44
N VAL A 181 12.05 -9.81 -2.31
CA VAL A 181 11.51 -11.10 -2.77
C VAL A 181 12.60 -11.98 -3.38
N ARG A 182 13.44 -11.43 -4.26
CA ARG A 182 14.57 -12.17 -4.87
C ARG A 182 15.60 -12.59 -3.82
N ARG A 183 15.92 -11.72 -2.86
CA ARG A 183 16.86 -12.01 -1.77
C ARG A 183 16.38 -13.18 -0.91
N LEU A 184 15.13 -13.14 -0.43
CA LEU A 184 14.57 -14.17 0.44
C LEU A 184 14.39 -15.52 -0.29
N ASN A 185 13.95 -15.51 -1.55
CA ASN A 185 13.78 -16.74 -2.35
C ASN A 185 15.11 -17.36 -2.83
N ALA A 186 16.24 -16.66 -2.68
CA ALA A 186 17.57 -17.20 -2.99
C ALA A 186 18.21 -17.94 -1.80
N GLU A 187 17.61 -17.90 -0.61
CA GLU A 187 18.12 -18.60 0.58
C GLU A 187 17.87 -20.11 0.46
N HIS A 188 18.93 -20.92 0.60
CA HIS A 188 18.86 -22.39 0.47
C HIS A 188 17.92 -23.08 1.48
N ASP A 189 17.58 -22.41 2.57
CA ASP A 189 16.69 -22.88 3.65
C ASP A 189 15.24 -22.34 3.50
N ALA A 190 14.89 -21.68 2.40
CA ALA A 190 13.60 -21.03 2.23
C ALA A 190 12.42 -22.05 2.13
N SER A 191 11.76 -22.26 3.27
CA SER A 191 10.49 -22.99 3.42
C SER A 191 9.33 -22.39 2.63
N ALA A 192 9.42 -21.10 2.29
CA ALA A 192 8.32 -20.28 1.80
C ALA A 192 8.64 -19.63 0.46
N ASN A 193 7.77 -19.83 -0.52
CA ASN A 193 7.76 -19.00 -1.73
C ASN A 193 7.28 -17.59 -1.36
N TRP A 194 8.20 -16.62 -1.36
CA TRP A 194 7.92 -15.22 -1.11
C TRP A 194 7.35 -14.54 -2.34
N SER A 195 6.28 -13.80 -2.12
CA SER A 195 5.61 -12.95 -3.09
C SER A 195 5.69 -11.48 -2.66
N PRO A 196 5.55 -10.50 -3.58
CA PRO A 196 5.54 -9.10 -3.22
C PRO A 196 4.54 -8.76 -2.10
N HIS A 197 3.32 -9.32 -2.15
CA HIS A 197 2.31 -9.10 -1.11
C HIS A 197 2.71 -9.71 0.24
N ARG A 198 3.32 -10.90 0.28
CA ARG A 198 3.80 -11.49 1.54
C ARG A 198 4.94 -10.70 2.18
N VAL A 199 5.84 -10.14 1.38
CA VAL A 199 6.93 -9.28 1.86
C VAL A 199 6.38 -7.96 2.41
N GLU A 200 5.41 -7.34 1.72
CA GLU A 200 4.68 -6.16 2.21
C GLU A 200 3.98 -6.43 3.55
N LEU A 201 3.23 -7.53 3.67
CA LEU A 201 2.54 -7.87 4.91
C LEU A 201 3.51 -8.12 6.07
N ALA A 202 4.64 -8.79 5.83
CA ALA A 202 5.67 -8.97 6.85
C ALA A 202 6.26 -7.62 7.29
N LEU A 203 6.58 -6.74 6.34
CA LEU A 203 7.11 -5.40 6.61
C LEU A 203 6.13 -4.54 7.42
N TRP A 204 4.86 -4.50 7.01
CA TRP A 204 3.78 -3.83 7.73
C TRP A 204 3.61 -4.39 9.15
N THR A 205 3.70 -5.72 9.29
CA THR A 205 3.58 -6.38 10.61
C THR A 205 4.72 -5.95 11.54
N HIS A 206 5.95 -5.93 11.04
CA HIS A 206 7.11 -5.46 11.81
C HIS A 206 6.94 -4.00 12.25
N TYR A 207 6.56 -3.12 11.32
CA TYR A 207 6.33 -1.71 11.61
C TYR A 207 5.29 -1.52 12.72
N VAL A 208 4.11 -2.13 12.57
CA VAL A 208 2.99 -1.95 13.51
C VAL A 208 3.28 -2.64 14.86
N ALA A 209 4.00 -3.76 14.87
CA ALA A 209 4.48 -4.38 16.11
C ALA A 209 5.47 -3.48 16.84
N SER A 210 6.50 -2.97 16.15
CA SER A 210 7.53 -2.08 16.73
C SER A 210 6.97 -0.73 17.21
N GLU A 211 5.83 -0.27 16.67
CA GLU A 211 5.12 0.91 17.16
C GLU A 211 4.21 0.59 18.37
N LEU A 212 3.42 -0.49 18.30
CA LEU A 212 2.30 -0.70 19.22
C LEU A 212 2.56 -1.74 20.32
N GLN A 213 3.38 -2.76 20.06
CA GLN A 213 3.71 -3.82 21.03
C GLN A 213 5.04 -4.52 20.65
N PRO A 214 6.20 -3.88 20.92
CA PRO A 214 7.51 -4.40 20.53
C PRO A 214 7.82 -5.80 21.08
N ASP A 215 7.23 -6.17 22.22
CA ASP A 215 7.44 -7.46 22.86
C ASP A 215 7.10 -8.67 21.97
N LEU A 216 6.24 -8.48 20.95
CA LEU A 216 5.93 -9.51 19.96
C LEU A 216 7.12 -9.86 19.06
N LEU A 217 8.10 -8.95 18.91
CA LEU A 217 9.28 -9.15 18.07
C LEU A 217 10.45 -9.81 18.81
N GLN A 218 10.42 -9.90 20.15
CA GLN A 218 11.51 -10.50 20.96
C GLN A 218 11.79 -11.98 20.62
N GLY A 219 10.85 -12.68 19.97
CA GLY A 219 11.02 -14.07 19.53
C GLY A 219 11.53 -14.24 18.10
N VAL A 220 11.91 -13.15 17.39
CA VAL A 220 12.43 -13.21 16.02
C VAL A 220 13.73 -14.04 15.97
N PRO A 221 13.79 -15.14 15.20
CA PRO A 221 14.96 -16.01 15.19
C PRO A 221 16.23 -15.31 14.67
N GLY A 222 17.28 -15.28 15.48
CA GLY A 222 18.59 -14.74 15.07
C GLY A 222 18.87 -13.30 15.48
N GLU A 223 17.99 -12.64 16.26
CA GLU A 223 18.38 -11.40 16.96
C GLU A 223 19.39 -11.71 18.08
N VAL A 224 20.68 -11.51 17.79
CA VAL A 224 21.74 -11.60 18.80
C VAL A 224 21.83 -10.29 19.59
N GLY A 225 20.87 -10.11 20.50
CA GLY A 225 21.09 -9.48 21.80
C GLY A 225 21.16 -7.95 21.87
N SER A 226 20.02 -7.34 22.24
CA SER A 226 20.05 -6.17 23.12
C SER A 226 20.52 -6.56 24.52
N LYS A 227 21.84 -6.47 24.79
CA LYS A 227 22.39 -6.59 26.15
C LYS A 227 22.09 -5.31 26.94
N ASN A 228 21.32 -5.43 28.03
CA ASN A 228 21.25 -4.52 29.19
C ASN A 228 20.33 -5.16 30.26
N HIS A 229 20.55 -5.10 31.58
CA HIS A 229 21.77 -4.81 32.35
C HIS A 229 21.57 -5.33 33.81
N VAL A 230 22.56 -6.04 34.36
CA VAL A 230 22.93 -6.25 35.79
C VAL A 230 21.86 -6.35 36.91
N ALA A 231 21.91 -7.48 37.62
CA ALA A 231 21.88 -7.60 39.10
C ALA A 231 22.31 -9.04 39.50
N ASN A 232 23.02 -9.35 40.59
CA ASN A 232 23.91 -8.58 41.49
C ASN A 232 24.79 -9.64 42.21
N GLY A 233 26.08 -9.40 42.48
CA GLY A 233 26.96 -10.48 42.97
C GLY A 233 28.36 -10.02 43.41
N ILE A 234 28.46 -9.59 44.66
CA ILE A 234 29.68 -9.07 45.30
C ILE A 234 30.71 -10.19 45.53
N ALA A 235 31.97 -9.93 45.15
CA ALA A 235 33.15 -10.49 45.82
C ALA A 235 34.36 -9.55 45.64
N THR A 236 34.88 -9.05 46.75
CA THR A 236 36.08 -8.21 46.86
C THR A 236 37.36 -9.02 46.60
N LEU A 237 38.44 -8.38 46.13
CA LEU A 237 39.78 -8.39 46.74
C LEU A 237 40.80 -7.57 45.89
N GLU A 238 41.46 -6.63 46.54
CA GLU A 238 42.65 -5.86 46.12
C GLU A 238 43.94 -6.56 46.62
N PRO A 239 45.17 -6.01 46.41
CA PRO A 239 45.74 -5.34 45.24
C PRO A 239 47.16 -5.90 44.90
N SER A 240 47.88 -5.30 43.94
CA SER A 240 49.36 -5.29 43.97
C SER A 240 49.96 -4.14 43.14
N ASP A 241 51.01 -3.51 43.68
CA ASP A 241 51.97 -2.56 43.05
C ASP A 241 52.62 -3.12 41.75
N ASP A 242 53.26 -2.34 40.86
CA ASP A 242 54.26 -1.29 41.14
C ASP A 242 54.63 -0.44 39.88
N SER A 243 55.41 0.64 40.09
CA SER A 243 56.49 1.15 39.22
C SER A 243 56.18 2.00 37.97
N ASN A 244 55.84 3.26 38.25
CA ASN A 244 56.52 4.51 37.80
C ASN A 244 57.76 4.38 36.86
N LEU A 245 57.86 5.21 35.80
CA LEU A 245 59.00 6.12 35.50
C LEU A 245 58.89 6.86 34.13
N GLU A 246 58.92 8.19 34.18
CA GLU A 246 59.27 9.14 33.09
C GLU A 246 60.80 9.39 33.09
N PRO A 247 61.46 9.81 31.98
CA PRO A 247 61.70 11.25 31.82
C PRO A 247 61.89 11.83 30.39
N ALA A 248 61.16 12.91 30.11
CA ALA A 248 61.64 14.25 29.70
C ALA A 248 62.64 14.48 28.51
N ALA A 249 62.14 15.28 27.55
CA ALA A 249 62.77 16.45 26.88
C ALA A 249 63.93 16.29 25.85
N SER A 250 63.73 16.85 24.63
CA SER A 250 64.38 18.14 24.23
C SER A 250 64.03 18.65 22.81
N ASN A 251 63.83 19.99 22.72
CA ASN A 251 63.97 20.97 21.62
C ASN A 251 63.91 20.60 20.11
N GLY A 252 63.22 21.46 19.34
CA GLY A 252 63.36 21.59 17.88
C GLY A 252 62.58 22.75 17.24
N THR A 253 63.08 23.99 17.33
CA THR A 253 62.43 25.20 16.77
C THR A 253 62.78 25.44 15.29
N THR A 254 61.79 25.67 14.43
CA THR A 254 61.94 26.52 13.21
C THR A 254 60.66 27.35 12.93
N ARG A 255 60.84 28.47 12.23
CA ARG A 255 59.81 29.50 11.93
C ARG A 255 59.38 29.48 10.46
N GLY A 256 58.18 30.02 10.22
CA GLY A 256 57.74 30.61 8.95
C GLY A 256 56.54 29.89 8.35
N LEU A 257 55.62 30.52 7.63
CA LEU A 257 55.30 31.93 7.32
C LEU A 257 54.06 31.83 6.40
N ASP A 258 53.08 32.73 6.54
CA ASP A 258 51.97 33.08 5.63
C ASP A 258 51.19 31.99 4.84
N SER A 259 49.86 31.94 5.03
CA SER A 259 48.92 32.44 4.00
C SER A 259 47.47 32.49 4.51
N LEU A 260 46.70 33.41 3.94
CA LEU A 260 45.25 33.59 4.14
C LEU A 260 44.44 32.64 3.25
N ASP A 261 43.25 32.24 3.71
CA ASP A 261 42.02 31.99 2.91
C ASP A 261 40.85 31.93 3.93
N GLU A 262 40.06 33.00 4.09
CA GLU A 262 38.86 33.38 3.33
C GLU A 262 37.58 32.72 3.84
N SER A 263 36.52 33.52 3.98
CA SER A 263 35.29 33.15 4.70
C SER A 263 34.14 32.80 3.77
N THR A 264 33.42 31.71 4.04
CA THR A 264 31.98 31.64 3.73
C THR A 264 31.22 30.92 4.86
N ARG A 265 30.38 31.67 5.57
CA ARG A 265 29.30 31.17 6.40
C ARG A 265 27.98 31.66 5.82
N SER A 266 27.03 30.75 5.63
CA SER A 266 25.66 31.08 5.20
C SER A 266 24.66 30.43 6.15
N GLU A 267 24.13 31.24 7.05
CA GLU A 267 22.80 31.10 7.67
C GLU A 267 21.75 31.47 6.58
N ASP A 268 20.44 31.19 6.61
CA ASP A 268 19.50 30.41 7.43
C ASP A 268 18.13 30.40 6.66
N SER A 269 17.07 29.80 7.23
CA SER A 269 15.65 30.15 7.04
C SER A 269 14.81 29.47 5.94
N LEU A 270 14.16 28.38 6.37
CA LEU A 270 12.69 28.18 6.42
C LEU A 270 11.81 28.66 5.23
N GLU A 271 11.15 27.71 4.54
CA GLU A 271 9.93 27.96 3.75
C GLU A 271 8.73 27.12 4.21
N LYS A 272 7.52 27.67 4.02
CA LYS A 272 6.21 27.02 4.29
C LYS A 272 5.51 26.67 2.98
N PRO A 273 4.67 25.62 2.93
CA PRO A 273 3.97 25.22 1.71
C PRO A 273 2.81 26.15 1.33
N ILE A 274 2.65 26.36 0.02
CA ILE A 274 1.64 27.23 -0.60
C ILE A 274 0.37 26.44 -0.97
N THR A 275 -0.81 27.02 -0.72
CA THR A 275 -2.11 26.54 -1.22
C THR A 275 -2.40 27.03 -2.64
N PRO A 276 -2.95 26.22 -3.55
CA PRO A 276 -3.29 26.67 -4.91
C PRO A 276 -4.51 27.60 -4.92
N ILE A 277 -4.40 28.69 -5.67
CA ILE A 277 -5.45 29.69 -5.89
C ILE A 277 -6.40 29.23 -6.99
N LEU A 278 -7.70 29.44 -6.80
CA LEU A 278 -8.71 29.32 -7.85
C LEU A 278 -8.69 30.57 -8.72
N THR A 279 -8.46 30.42 -10.03
CA THR A 279 -8.72 31.48 -11.02
C THR A 279 -10.07 31.22 -11.69
N ASN A 280 -11.08 31.98 -11.28
CA ASN A 280 -12.23 32.24 -12.16
C ASN A 280 -11.75 33.12 -13.31
N ASP A 281 -12.28 32.90 -14.51
CA ASP A 281 -12.19 33.86 -15.61
C ASP A 281 -13.57 33.94 -16.28
N GLU A 282 -14.09 35.16 -16.42
CA GLU A 282 -15.38 35.43 -17.06
C GLU A 282 -15.29 36.65 -17.97
N THR A 283 -15.94 36.53 -19.13
CA THR A 283 -16.37 37.60 -20.04
C THR A 283 -15.30 38.41 -20.80
N ASN A 284 -15.20 38.12 -22.10
CA ASN A 284 -15.76 39.04 -23.10
C ASN A 284 -16.09 38.30 -24.41
N GLY A 285 -17.17 38.71 -25.08
CA GLY A 285 -17.65 38.05 -26.30
C GLY A 285 -17.62 38.95 -27.53
N SER A 286 -17.80 38.35 -28.71
CA SER A 286 -18.43 38.98 -29.86
C SER A 286 -18.94 37.93 -30.86
N ASP A 287 -19.87 38.34 -31.72
CA ASP A 287 -20.75 37.48 -32.51
C ASP A 287 -20.09 36.70 -33.67
N SER A 288 -20.67 35.53 -34.00
CA SER A 288 -21.05 35.20 -35.39
C SER A 288 -21.98 33.99 -35.51
N GLN A 289 -23.19 34.28 -36.01
CA GLN A 289 -24.22 33.44 -36.65
C GLN A 289 -23.74 32.08 -37.21
N SER A 290 -24.46 30.94 -37.11
CA SER A 290 -25.80 30.75 -37.70
C SER A 290 -26.37 29.33 -37.51
N SER A 291 -27.67 29.17 -37.79
CA SER A 291 -28.32 27.94 -38.32
C SER A 291 -28.57 26.73 -37.39
N ILE A 292 -29.50 26.89 -36.45
CA ILE A 292 -30.38 25.78 -36.04
C ILE A 292 -31.47 25.61 -37.10
N LYS A 293 -31.64 24.39 -37.64
CA LYS A 293 -32.89 23.96 -38.29
C LYS A 293 -33.51 22.80 -37.51
N ARG A 294 -34.61 23.07 -36.81
CA ARG A 294 -35.67 22.08 -36.59
C ARG A 294 -36.72 22.30 -37.66
N PHE A 295 -37.30 21.22 -38.17
CA PHE A 295 -38.66 21.22 -38.70
C PHE A 295 -39.38 20.02 -38.09
N ALA A 296 -40.64 20.24 -37.72
CA ALA A 296 -41.60 19.25 -37.28
C ALA A 296 -42.89 19.47 -38.08
N ASP A 297 -43.82 18.52 -37.96
CA ASP A 297 -45.19 18.53 -38.51
C ASP A 297 -45.25 18.33 -40.05
N CYS A 298 -46.27 17.69 -40.66
CA CYS A 298 -47.53 17.15 -40.14
C CYS A 298 -48.07 16.02 -41.06
N ASP A 299 -48.99 15.16 -40.54
CA ASP A 299 -50.12 14.50 -41.24
C ASP A 299 -49.90 13.53 -42.44
N SER A 300 -50.79 12.58 -42.80
CA SER A 300 -52.01 12.01 -42.18
C SER A 300 -52.39 10.63 -42.80
N SER A 301 -53.46 10.00 -42.30
CA SER A 301 -54.25 8.86 -42.88
C SER A 301 -53.59 7.46 -42.93
N GLU A 302 -54.13 6.36 -42.37
CA GLU A 302 -55.40 5.62 -42.68
C GLU A 302 -55.31 4.87 -44.03
N GLU A 303 -55.64 3.58 -44.24
CA GLU A 303 -56.58 2.64 -43.56
C GLU A 303 -56.14 1.13 -43.55
N GLN A 304 -56.74 0.36 -42.63
CA GLN A 304 -57.27 -1.05 -42.69
C GLN A 304 -56.72 -2.06 -43.75
N THR A 305 -56.28 -3.28 -43.41
CA THR A 305 -57.06 -4.52 -43.09
C THR A 305 -56.05 -5.72 -42.98
N GLU A 306 -56.37 -7.00 -42.67
CA GLU A 306 -57.25 -7.68 -41.69
C GLU A 306 -56.85 -9.19 -41.63
N SER A 307 -57.07 -9.89 -40.50
CA SER A 307 -56.96 -11.36 -40.29
C SER A 307 -55.53 -11.98 -40.29
N SER A 308 -55.21 -13.09 -39.61
CA SER A 308 -56.01 -14.15 -38.96
C SER A 308 -55.29 -14.82 -37.75
N GLU A 309 -56.03 -15.59 -36.95
CA GLU A 309 -55.64 -16.14 -35.61
C GLU A 309 -54.64 -17.32 -35.58
N PRO A 310 -54.02 -17.61 -34.40
CA PRO A 310 -53.09 -18.74 -34.21
C PRO A 310 -53.77 -20.06 -33.79
N GLY A 311 -53.35 -21.17 -34.39
CA GLY A 311 -53.86 -22.51 -34.07
C GLY A 311 -53.35 -23.09 -32.75
N ARG A 312 -54.24 -23.30 -31.77
CA ARG A 312 -53.99 -24.12 -30.57
C ARG A 312 -53.73 -25.58 -30.92
N LYS A 313 -52.76 -26.23 -30.26
CA LYS A 313 -52.73 -27.70 -30.11
C LYS A 313 -52.81 -28.11 -28.64
N ARG A 314 -53.59 -29.15 -28.39
CA ARG A 314 -54.02 -29.68 -27.08
C ARG A 314 -52.86 -30.13 -26.19
N SER A 315 -52.91 -29.72 -24.93
CA SER A 315 -52.38 -30.51 -23.81
C SER A 315 -53.31 -31.70 -23.53
N LYS A 316 -52.75 -32.83 -23.09
CA LYS A 316 -53.51 -33.98 -22.61
C LYS A 316 -52.76 -34.62 -21.44
N ASN A 317 -53.10 -34.19 -20.22
CA ASN A 317 -52.86 -34.94 -19.00
C ASN A 317 -54.22 -35.21 -18.35
N SER A 318 -54.40 -36.44 -17.89
CA SER A 318 -55.49 -36.87 -17.01
C SER A 318 -54.82 -37.61 -15.86
N GLU A 319 -55.19 -37.24 -14.64
CA GLU A 319 -54.74 -37.90 -13.40
C GLU A 319 -55.63 -39.12 -13.09
N ASP A 320 -55.27 -39.78 -11.99
CA ASP A 320 -55.97 -40.83 -11.23
C ASP A 320 -55.82 -42.32 -11.63
N GLU A 321 -55.56 -43.09 -10.55
CA GLU A 321 -55.26 -44.53 -10.37
C GLU A 321 -53.92 -45.10 -10.90
#